data_AF-I1SRR8-F1
#
_entry.id   AF-I1SRR8-F1
#
_cell.length_a   1.000
_cell.length_b   1.000
_cell.length_c   1.000
_cell.angle_alpha   90.00
_cell.angle_beta   90.00
_cell.angle_gamma   90.00
#
_symmetry.space_group_name_H-M   'P 1'
#
loop_
_entity.id
_entity.type
_entity.pdbx_description
1 polymer ?
#
loop_
_entity_poly.entity_id
_entity_poly.type
_entity_poly.pdbx_seq_one_letter_code
_entity_poly.pdbx_strand_id
1 'polypeptide(L)'
;EEQRAFCDWLLERTSPSLSAHQDVVERALVVGWCIELLQAFFLVADDIMDGSVLRRGQPCWFRKEGVGLDAINDSFFLESALYRLLRKYCREQPYYVHLLELFTETTYQTVLGRTLDLMTAPPGDVDLSRFSMEKYKTIVKYKTAFYSFYLPVAAAMYMGTSVFHEYL
;
A
#
# COMPACT_ATOMS: atom_id res chain seq x y z
N GLU A 1 7.92 -2.90 -8.67
CA GLU A 1 9.15 -3.73 -8.76
C GLU A 1 9.57 -4.23 -7.38
N GLU A 2 9.78 -3.36 -6.38
CA GLU A 2 10.14 -3.79 -5.01
C GLU A 2 9.08 -4.68 -4.34
N GLN A 3 7.78 -4.40 -4.51
CA GLN A 3 6.70 -5.21 -3.91
C GLN A 3 6.45 -6.53 -4.67
N ARG A 4 6.76 -6.60 -5.97
CA ARG A 4 6.75 -7.85 -6.74
C ARG A 4 7.89 -8.77 -6.29
N ALA A 5 9.09 -8.21 -6.10
CA ALA A 5 10.21 -8.92 -5.49
C ALA A 5 9.90 -9.39 -4.07
N PHE A 6 9.08 -8.65 -3.31
CA PHE A 6 8.59 -9.08 -2.01
C PHE A 6 7.62 -10.29 -2.10
N CYS A 7 6.71 -10.31 -3.08
CA CYS A 7 5.84 -11.47 -3.32
C CYS A 7 6.65 -12.70 -3.72
N ASP A 8 7.63 -12.54 -4.61
CA ASP A 8 8.54 -13.61 -5.02
C ASP A 8 9.38 -14.11 -3.83
N TRP A 9 9.89 -13.21 -2.98
CA TRP A 9 10.58 -13.54 -1.74
C TRP A 9 9.72 -14.30 -0.74
N LEU A 10 8.44 -13.94 -0.61
CA LEU A 10 7.46 -14.62 0.23
C LEU A 10 7.24 -16.06 -0.25
N LEU A 11 7.15 -16.25 -1.57
CA LEU A 11 7.00 -17.56 -2.22
C LEU A 11 8.26 -18.42 -2.11
N GLU A 12 9.45 -17.80 -2.13
CA GLU A 12 10.73 -18.50 -1.99
C GLU A 12 11.04 -18.95 -0.55
N ARG A 13 10.58 -18.21 0.46
CA ARG A 13 10.83 -18.49 1.89
C ARG A 13 9.73 -19.27 2.60
N THR A 14 8.54 -19.36 2.01
CA THR A 14 7.54 -20.31 2.46
C THR A 14 7.97 -21.71 2.01
N SER A 15 8.22 -22.59 2.98
CA SER A 15 8.76 -23.95 2.84
C SER A 15 8.25 -24.69 1.59
N PRO A 16 9.03 -25.61 0.98
CA PRO A 16 8.57 -26.51 -0.08
C PRO A 16 7.23 -27.21 0.22
N SER A 17 6.87 -27.36 1.50
CA SER A 17 5.56 -27.87 1.95
C SER A 17 4.36 -26.96 1.62
N LEU A 18 4.51 -25.64 1.48
CA LEU A 18 3.44 -24.72 1.06
C LEU A 18 3.20 -24.73 -0.46
N SER A 19 4.23 -25.06 -1.26
CA SER A 19 4.08 -25.21 -2.71
C SER A 19 3.13 -26.35 -3.10
N ALA A 20 2.79 -27.23 -2.15
CA ALA A 20 1.77 -28.26 -2.29
C ALA A 20 0.33 -27.71 -2.22
N HIS A 21 0.13 -26.46 -1.79
CA HIS A 21 -1.17 -25.83 -1.55
C HIS A 21 -1.34 -24.58 -2.42
N GLN A 22 -1.80 -24.80 -3.65
CA GLN A 22 -1.99 -23.77 -4.68
C GLN A 22 -2.92 -22.63 -4.22
N ASP A 23 -3.84 -22.91 -3.31
CA ASP A 23 -4.78 -21.95 -2.73
C ASP A 23 -4.08 -20.95 -1.78
N VAL A 24 -3.07 -21.38 -1.03
CA VAL A 24 -2.28 -20.50 -0.16
C VAL A 24 -1.44 -19.54 -1.00
N VAL A 25 -0.81 -20.07 -2.07
CA VAL A 25 -0.06 -19.27 -3.05
C VAL A 25 -0.96 -18.24 -3.72
N GLU A 26 -2.16 -18.63 -4.15
CA GLU A 26 -3.14 -17.72 -4.75
C GLU A 26 -3.52 -16.59 -3.78
N ARG A 27 -3.84 -16.90 -2.51
CA ARG A 27 -4.16 -15.89 -1.50
C ARG A 27 -2.98 -14.93 -1.26
N ALA A 28 -1.76 -15.44 -1.20
CA ALA A 28 -0.56 -14.62 -1.01
C ALA A 28 -0.37 -13.64 -2.17
N LEU A 29 -0.53 -14.11 -3.41
CA LEU A 29 -0.49 -13.27 -4.60
C LEU A 29 -1.57 -12.20 -4.58
N VAL A 30 -2.81 -12.54 -4.20
CA VAL A 30 -3.91 -11.58 -4.07
C VAL A 30 -3.58 -10.51 -3.03
N VAL A 31 -3.06 -10.89 -1.87
CA VAL A 31 -2.66 -9.92 -0.83
C VAL A 31 -1.53 -9.02 -1.33
N GLY A 32 -0.56 -9.57 -2.06
CA GLY A 32 0.47 -8.79 -2.75
C GLY A 32 -0.10 -7.76 -3.72
N TRP A 33 -1.08 -8.17 -4.55
CA TRP A 33 -1.78 -7.24 -5.45
C TRP A 33 -2.60 -6.18 -4.71
N CYS A 34 -3.18 -6.49 -3.55
CA CYS A 34 -3.84 -5.50 -2.70
C CYS A 34 -2.87 -4.42 -2.21
N ILE A 35 -1.60 -4.76 -1.94
CA ILE A 35 -0.57 -3.79 -1.57
C ILE A 35 -0.22 -2.89 -2.76
N GLU A 36 -0.07 -3.44 -3.96
CA GLU A 36 0.17 -2.66 -5.18
C GLU A 36 -1.03 -1.76 -5.53
N LEU A 37 -2.28 -2.22 -5.29
CA LEU A 37 -3.48 -1.37 -5.43
C LEU A 37 -3.48 -0.22 -4.42
N LEU A 38 -3.07 -0.47 -3.18
CA LEU A 38 -2.93 0.58 -2.17
C LEU A 38 -1.84 1.59 -2.59
N GLN A 39 -0.71 1.11 -3.12
CA GLN A 39 0.32 1.99 -3.68
C GLN A 39 -0.23 2.82 -4.85
N ALA A 40 -0.98 2.20 -5.77
CA ALA A 40 -1.58 2.90 -6.91
C ALA A 40 -2.57 3.98 -6.47
N PHE A 41 -3.41 3.69 -5.47
CA PHE A 41 -4.30 4.66 -4.82
C PHE A 41 -3.51 5.89 -4.34
N PHE A 42 -2.46 5.68 -3.55
CA PHE A 42 -1.65 6.79 -3.05
C PHE A 42 -0.97 7.58 -4.15
N LEU A 43 -0.40 6.91 -5.16
CA LEU A 43 0.29 7.60 -6.26
C LEU A 43 -0.66 8.47 -7.09
N VAL A 44 -1.88 8.00 -7.37
CA VAL A 44 -2.87 8.81 -8.11
C VAL A 44 -3.25 10.05 -7.31
N ALA A 45 -3.52 9.90 -6.01
CA ALA A 45 -3.85 11.03 -5.14
C ALA A 45 -2.67 12.00 -4.98
N ASP A 46 -1.46 11.49 -4.74
CA ASP A 46 -0.23 12.25 -4.56
C ASP A 46 0.14 13.05 -5.80
N ASP A 47 0.01 12.45 -7.00
CA ASP A 47 0.26 13.14 -8.26
C ASP A 47 -0.65 14.35 -8.46
N ILE A 48 -1.91 14.27 -8.04
CA ILE A 48 -2.87 15.38 -8.09
C ILE A 48 -2.46 16.46 -7.08
N MET A 49 -2.20 16.08 -5.83
CA MET A 49 -1.85 17.02 -4.76
C MET A 49 -0.54 17.77 -5.04
N ASP A 50 0.45 17.12 -5.63
CA ASP A 50 1.75 17.71 -5.97
C ASP A 50 1.78 18.38 -7.35
N GLY A 51 0.72 18.22 -8.15
CA GLY A 51 0.68 18.71 -9.53
C GLY A 51 1.72 18.03 -10.43
N SER A 52 2.12 16.79 -10.10
CA SER A 52 3.15 16.01 -10.79
C SER A 52 2.86 15.87 -12.28
N VAL A 53 3.91 15.85 -13.11
CA VAL A 53 3.79 15.74 -14.59
C VAL A 53 3.90 14.29 -15.07
N LEU A 54 4.88 13.56 -14.55
CA LEU A 54 5.21 12.20 -14.98
C LEU A 54 5.25 11.24 -13.80
N ARG A 55 4.77 10.01 -14.05
CA ARG A 55 4.89 8.86 -13.15
C ARG A 55 5.26 7.63 -13.97
N ARG A 56 6.30 6.90 -13.55
CA ARG A 56 6.80 5.70 -14.25
C ARG A 56 7.07 5.94 -15.76
N GLY A 57 7.62 7.11 -16.10
CA GLY A 57 7.96 7.50 -17.48
C GLY A 57 6.77 7.88 -18.36
N GLN A 58 5.56 8.01 -17.82
CA GLN A 58 4.34 8.34 -18.54
C GLN A 58 3.62 9.52 -17.88
N PRO A 59 2.72 10.24 -18.57
CA PRO A 59 1.90 11.27 -17.95
C PRO A 59 1.14 10.72 -16.73
N CYS A 60 1.13 11.49 -15.63
CA CYS A 60 0.31 11.18 -14.45
C CYS A 60 -1.15 10.94 -14.84
N TRP A 61 -1.84 10.06 -14.11
CA TRP A 61 -3.19 9.60 -14.49
C TRP A 61 -4.17 10.77 -14.73
N PHE A 62 -4.21 11.74 -13.81
CA PHE A 62 -5.06 12.93 -13.90
C PHE A 62 -4.75 13.86 -15.09
N ARG A 63 -3.59 13.70 -15.73
CA ARG A 63 -3.17 14.48 -16.91
C ARG A 63 -3.50 13.80 -18.23
N LYS A 64 -4.01 12.57 -18.23
CA LYS A 64 -4.46 11.92 -19.45
C LYS A 64 -5.72 12.61 -19.99
N GLU A 65 -5.80 12.69 -21.31
CA GLU A 65 -6.96 13.24 -22.00
C GLU A 65 -8.23 12.49 -21.57
N GLY A 66 -9.26 13.25 -21.17
CA GLY A 66 -10.54 12.72 -20.70
C GLY A 66 -10.59 12.26 -19.24
N VAL A 67 -9.49 12.33 -18.47
CA VAL A 67 -9.47 11.95 -17.05
C VAL A 67 -9.64 13.17 -16.13
N GLY A 68 -8.68 14.11 -16.15
CA GLY A 68 -8.75 15.29 -15.29
C GLY A 68 -8.90 14.95 -13.80
N LEU A 69 -9.78 15.68 -13.11
CA LEU A 69 -10.02 15.49 -11.67
C LEU A 69 -10.92 14.29 -11.33
N ASP A 70 -11.49 13.60 -12.33
CA ASP A 70 -12.20 12.34 -12.09
C ASP A 70 -11.25 11.26 -11.54
N ALA A 71 -9.94 11.45 -11.73
CA ALA A 71 -8.87 10.68 -11.09
C ALA A 71 -8.99 10.62 -9.55
N ILE A 72 -9.64 11.60 -8.90
CA ILE A 72 -9.94 11.54 -7.46
C ILE A 72 -10.86 10.36 -7.16
N ASN A 73 -11.94 10.21 -7.93
CA ASN A 73 -12.86 9.08 -7.79
C ASN A 73 -12.17 7.76 -8.16
N ASP A 74 -11.32 7.76 -9.19
CA ASP A 74 -10.55 6.57 -9.57
C ASP A 74 -9.62 6.10 -8.43
N SER A 75 -9.06 7.03 -7.66
CA SER A 75 -8.26 6.70 -6.48
C SER A 75 -9.10 5.96 -5.43
N PHE A 76 -10.33 6.41 -5.14
CA PHE A 76 -11.24 5.73 -4.23
C PHE A 76 -11.71 4.37 -4.77
N PHE A 77 -11.80 4.24 -6.08
CA PHE A 77 -12.11 2.96 -6.72
C PHE A 77 -10.98 1.95 -6.52
N LEU A 78 -9.71 2.36 -6.67
CA LEU A 78 -8.54 1.50 -6.38
C LEU A 78 -8.54 1.03 -4.92
N GLU A 79 -8.83 1.95 -3.99
CA GLU A 79 -8.95 1.59 -2.58
C GLU A 79 -10.11 0.61 -2.35
N SER A 80 -11.28 0.88 -2.90
CA SER A 80 -12.44 0.00 -2.76
C SER A 80 -12.20 -1.39 -3.36
N ALA A 81 -11.47 -1.47 -4.47
CA ALA A 81 -11.14 -2.73 -5.13
C ALA A 81 -10.27 -3.64 -4.24
N LEU A 82 -9.32 -3.08 -3.49
CA LEU A 82 -8.47 -3.88 -2.59
C LEU A 82 -9.30 -4.58 -1.51
N TYR A 83 -10.24 -3.88 -0.86
CA TYR A 83 -11.07 -4.48 0.19
C TYR A 83 -12.04 -5.53 -0.39
N ARG A 84 -12.50 -5.35 -1.63
CA ARG A 84 -13.28 -6.37 -2.34
C ARG A 84 -12.47 -7.63 -2.61
N LEU A 85 -11.19 -7.49 -2.98
CA LEU A 85 -10.29 -8.62 -3.20
C LEU A 85 -9.97 -9.35 -1.89
N LEU A 86 -9.60 -8.61 -0.83
CA LEU A 86 -9.38 -9.20 0.50
C LEU A 86 -10.61 -9.98 0.98
N ARG A 87 -11.80 -9.40 0.83
CA ARG A 87 -13.05 -10.09 1.20
C ARG A 87 -13.34 -11.31 0.33
N LYS A 88 -13.01 -11.28 -0.96
CA LYS A 88 -13.28 -12.41 -1.86
C LYS A 88 -12.38 -13.61 -1.56
N TYR A 89 -11.10 -13.37 -1.29
CA TYR A 89 -10.10 -14.44 -1.20
C TYR A 89 -9.70 -14.82 0.22
N CYS A 90 -9.84 -13.90 1.19
CA CYS A 90 -9.35 -14.12 2.54
C CYS A 90 -10.46 -14.19 3.60
N ARG A 91 -11.74 -13.92 3.27
CA ARG A 91 -12.81 -13.78 4.27
C ARG A 91 -13.00 -14.96 5.22
N GLU A 92 -12.77 -16.18 4.75
CA GLU A 92 -12.92 -17.40 5.56
C GLU A 92 -11.65 -17.75 6.36
N GLN A 93 -10.56 -17.02 6.12
CA GLN A 93 -9.29 -17.28 6.76
C GLN A 93 -9.24 -16.62 8.14
N PRO A 94 -8.60 -17.25 9.14
CA PRO A 94 -8.53 -16.72 10.50
C PRO A 94 -7.82 -15.36 10.59
N TYR A 95 -6.92 -15.05 9.66
CA TYR A 95 -6.18 -13.80 9.59
C TYR A 95 -6.89 -12.66 8.85
N TYR A 96 -8.12 -12.86 8.35
CA TYR A 96 -8.83 -11.86 7.54
C TYR A 96 -8.95 -10.50 8.24
N VAL A 97 -9.38 -10.50 9.51
CA VAL A 97 -9.59 -9.28 10.28
C VAL A 97 -8.26 -8.57 10.52
N HIS A 98 -7.18 -9.31 10.81
CA HIS A 98 -5.85 -8.74 10.95
C HIS A 98 -5.35 -8.07 9.67
N LEU A 99 -5.65 -8.65 8.50
CA LEU A 99 -5.35 -7.99 7.23
C LEU A 99 -6.17 -6.70 7.09
N LEU A 100 -7.48 -6.72 7.34
CA LEU A 100 -8.29 -5.51 7.27
C LEU A 100 -7.75 -4.39 8.16
N GLU A 101 -7.49 -4.68 9.43
CA GLU A 101 -6.95 -3.73 10.41
C GLU A 101 -5.59 -3.19 9.96
N LEU A 102 -4.70 -4.07 9.49
CA LEU A 102 -3.37 -3.70 9.01
C LEU A 102 -3.44 -2.76 7.81
N PHE A 103 -4.29 -3.04 6.82
CA PHE A 103 -4.46 -2.18 5.64
C PHE A 103 -5.06 -0.82 6.05
N THR A 104 -6.12 -0.80 6.87
CA THR A 104 -6.76 0.45 7.28
C THR A 104 -5.85 1.32 8.15
N GLU A 105 -5.10 0.72 9.08
CA GLU A 105 -4.16 1.45 9.94
C GLU A 105 -2.98 2.00 9.13
N THR A 106 -2.44 1.19 8.22
CA THR A 106 -1.39 1.65 7.29
C THR A 106 -1.88 2.81 6.43
N THR A 107 -3.13 2.76 5.97
CA THR A 107 -3.73 3.86 5.22
C THR A 107 -3.79 5.13 6.05
N TYR A 108 -4.31 5.04 7.28
CA TYR A 108 -4.39 6.16 8.20
C TYR A 108 -3.02 6.79 8.48
N GLN A 109 -2.02 5.95 8.80
CA GLN A 109 -0.64 6.37 9.01
C GLN A 109 -0.06 7.10 7.80
N THR A 110 -0.32 6.61 6.59
CA THR A 110 0.18 7.22 5.34
C THR A 110 -0.46 8.58 5.10
N VAL A 111 -1.77 8.69 5.33
CA VAL A 111 -2.51 9.96 5.22
C VAL A 111 -2.03 10.98 6.26
N LEU A 112 -1.73 10.57 7.50
CA LEU A 112 -1.10 11.45 8.50
C LEU A 112 0.26 11.97 8.02
N GLY A 113 1.11 11.09 7.48
CA GLY A 113 2.42 11.47 6.95
C GLY A 113 2.30 12.46 5.79
N ARG A 114 1.37 12.22 4.86
CA ARG A 114 1.07 13.14 3.75
C ARG A 114 0.50 14.48 4.24
N THR A 115 -0.34 14.48 5.26
CA THR A 115 -0.88 15.71 5.85
C THR A 115 0.23 16.59 6.42
N LEU A 116 1.17 15.98 7.17
CA LEU A 116 2.32 16.69 7.73
C LEU A 116 3.25 17.25 6.64
N ASP A 117 3.44 16.51 5.55
CA ASP A 117 4.23 16.92 4.39
C ASP A 117 3.64 18.19 3.73
N LEU A 118 2.34 18.16 3.43
CA LEU A 118 1.60 19.30 2.87
C LEU A 118 1.64 20.54 3.77
N MET A 119 1.52 20.36 5.09
CA MET A 119 1.60 21.47 6.06
C MET A 119 3.02 22.05 6.16
N THR A 120 4.05 21.23 5.93
CA THR A 120 5.45 21.66 6.03
C THR A 120 5.86 22.51 4.83
N ALA A 121 5.36 22.18 3.63
CA ALA A 121 5.71 22.86 2.39
C ALA A 121 4.45 23.21 1.55
N PRO A 122 3.60 24.14 2.00
CA PRO A 122 2.43 24.54 1.24
C PRO A 122 2.82 25.19 -0.11
N PRO A 123 2.07 24.94 -1.19
CA PRO A 123 2.37 25.49 -2.51
C PRO A 123 2.44 27.02 -2.49
N GLY A 124 3.55 27.58 -2.98
CA GLY A 124 3.75 29.02 -3.12
C GLY A 124 4.19 29.76 -1.84
N ASP A 125 4.38 29.07 -0.72
CA ASP A 125 4.84 29.66 0.55
C ASP A 125 6.08 28.91 1.08
N VAL A 126 7.25 29.51 0.82
CA VAL A 126 8.55 28.91 1.15
C VAL A 126 9.06 29.48 2.47
N ASP A 127 8.97 28.66 3.51
CA ASP A 127 9.46 28.98 4.85
C ASP A 127 10.37 27.85 5.37
N LEU A 128 11.68 28.07 5.29
CA LEU A 128 12.68 27.08 5.69
C LEU A 128 12.67 26.79 7.19
N SER A 129 12.08 27.67 8.03
CA SER A 129 11.97 27.43 9.47
C SER A 129 11.02 26.28 9.80
N ARG A 130 10.13 25.91 8.87
CA ARG A 130 9.23 24.77 9.01
C ARG A 130 9.96 23.44 8.91
N PHE A 131 11.18 23.41 8.37
CA PHE A 131 11.94 22.19 8.14
C PHE A 131 12.83 21.88 9.34
N SER A 132 12.65 20.69 9.91
CA SER A 132 13.52 20.15 10.93
C SER A 132 13.78 18.68 10.66
N MET A 133 14.91 18.16 11.14
CA MET A 133 15.24 16.75 10.99
C MET A 133 14.21 15.83 11.68
N GLU A 134 13.60 16.31 12.77
CA GLU A 134 12.52 15.61 13.45
C GLU A 134 11.26 15.48 12.58
N LYS A 135 10.81 16.59 11.97
CA LYS A 135 9.66 16.58 11.05
C LYS A 135 9.94 15.70 9.83
N TYR A 136 11.13 15.81 9.24
CA TYR A 136 11.53 14.97 8.12
C TYR A 136 11.44 13.47 8.45
N LYS A 137 12.01 13.06 9.60
CA LYS A 137 11.93 11.66 10.06
C LYS A 137 10.49 11.20 10.24
N THR A 138 9.65 12.05 10.82
CA THR A 138 8.22 11.75 11.02
C THR A 138 7.49 11.62 9.69
N ILE A 139 7.70 12.56 8.75
CA ILE A 139 7.11 12.51 7.41
C ILE A 139 7.52 11.21 6.72
N VAL A 140 8.81 10.89 6.61
CA VAL A 140 9.26 9.69 5.90
C VAL A 140 8.77 8.40 6.56
N LYS A 141 8.74 8.35 7.90
CA LYS A 141 8.22 7.20 8.64
C LYS A 141 6.76 6.93 8.28
N TYR A 142 5.91 7.96 8.39
CA TYR A 142 4.47 7.80 8.22
C TYR A 142 4.06 7.78 6.74
N LYS A 143 4.59 8.69 5.92
CA LYS A 143 4.27 8.81 4.49
C LYS A 143 4.78 7.62 3.68
N THR A 144 5.89 6.96 4.08
CA THR A 144 6.54 5.95 3.24
C THR A 144 6.78 4.63 3.94
N ALA A 145 7.40 4.63 5.14
CA ALA A 145 7.94 3.41 5.70
C ALA A 145 6.88 2.33 6.01
N PHE A 146 5.71 2.75 6.50
CA PHE A 146 4.65 1.81 6.86
C PHE A 146 4.07 1.06 5.65
N TYR A 147 3.59 1.77 4.63
CA TYR A 147 2.96 1.10 3.49
C TYR A 147 3.96 0.42 2.55
N SER A 148 5.20 0.91 2.50
CA SER A 148 6.22 0.37 1.59
C SER A 148 6.93 -0.87 2.15
N PHE A 149 7.15 -0.93 3.47
CA PHE A 149 7.98 -1.98 4.08
C PHE A 149 7.27 -2.74 5.21
N TYR A 150 6.60 -2.05 6.13
CA TYR A 150 5.98 -2.72 7.28
C TYR A 150 4.76 -3.55 6.85
N LEU A 151 3.84 -2.95 6.09
CA LEU A 151 2.63 -3.60 5.58
C LEU A 151 2.91 -4.94 4.88
N PRO A 152 3.80 -5.02 3.86
CA PRO A 152 4.08 -6.30 3.20
C PRO A 152 4.57 -7.37 4.18
N VAL A 153 5.54 -7.03 5.05
CA VAL A 153 6.11 -7.99 6.00
C VAL A 153 5.10 -8.43 7.05
N ALA A 154 4.31 -7.51 7.60
CA ALA A 154 3.29 -7.84 8.59
C ALA A 154 2.18 -8.71 7.98
N ALA A 155 1.73 -8.41 6.75
CA ALA A 155 0.74 -9.21 6.04
C ALA A 155 1.23 -10.65 5.81
N ALA A 156 2.49 -10.80 5.37
CA ALA A 156 3.15 -12.10 5.24
C ALA A 156 3.15 -12.90 6.55
N MET A 157 3.49 -12.24 7.66
CA MET A 157 3.55 -12.89 8.97
C MET A 157 2.17 -13.36 9.43
N TYR A 158 1.11 -12.57 9.26
CA TYR A 158 -0.26 -12.98 9.61
C TYR A 158 -0.74 -14.20 8.81
N MET A 159 -0.40 -14.24 7.52
CA MET A 159 -0.72 -15.38 6.66
C MET A 159 0.09 -16.62 7.05
N GLY A 160 1.39 -16.47 7.31
CA GLY A 160 2.28 -17.57 7.67
C GLY A 160 1.96 -18.21 9.02
N THR A 161 1.73 -17.42 10.07
CA THR A 161 1.47 -17.93 11.44
C THR A 161 0.18 -18.74 11.52
N SER A 162 -0.83 -18.38 10.72
CA SER A 162 -2.10 -19.10 10.67
C SER A 162 -1.97 -20.45 9.98
N VAL A 163 -1.13 -20.53 8.93
CA VAL A 163 -0.82 -21.80 8.25
C VAL A 163 -0.07 -22.75 9.19
N PHE A 164 0.75 -22.28 10.13
CA PHE A 164 1.37 -23.19 11.11
C PHE A 164 0.37 -23.78 12.13
N HIS A 165 -0.75 -23.11 12.39
CA HIS A 165 -1.76 -23.58 13.35
C HIS A 165 -2.78 -24.54 12.74
N GLU A 166 -3.01 -24.45 11.43
CA GLU A 166 -3.97 -25.32 10.72
C GLU A 166 -3.37 -26.69 10.34
N TYR A 167 -2.04 -26.82 10.42
CA TYR A 167 -1.28 -28.01 10.03
C TYR A 167 -0.50 -28.68 11.19
N LEU A 168 -0.76 -28.29 12.43
CA LEU A 168 -0.33 -28.96 13.68
C LEU A 168 -1.54 -29.56 14.39
#